data_AF-A0A9E2L733-F1
#
_entry.id   AF-A0A9E2L733-F1
#
_cell.length_a   1.000
_cell.length_b   1.000
_cell.length_c   1.000
_cell.angle_alpha   90.00
_cell.angle_beta   90.00
_cell.angle_gamma   90.00
#
_symmetry.space_group_name_H-M   'P 1'
#
loop_
_entity.id
_entity.type
_entity.pdbx_description
1 polymer ?
#
loop_
_entity_poly.entity_id
_entity_poly.type
_entity_poly.pdbx_seq_one_letter_code
_entity_poly.pdbx_strand_id
1 'polypeptide(L)'
;MEHKTFPPPSAAETFLVTFAVGIRSKPVFSWAFNPTKEYGSLSCELKIGRWSPYRRMLIDRTWLMPLSINNSNNYYHGKESKKVKTAKGAELRIVNPDAAGIDIADGIMQVCVPADRSKDNNRAFGAYTSDLHAISAWLRECGIKTVAMESTGVYWIPLFCRLQEDGMDVVLTNARDVKNITERKTDESDAEWLMLLHQYGLLKASFQPHNDAKRMRTLTRHRDTLSREASSIVLRMQKAMQQMNIKLTLVLSDITGKSGIRIIEAILAGERDPKKLADLADIQCKTPKEEIAKALEGNWEEDLLFVLRQNYDTFKHFCAQLDRCDTELEKLMENYRTEVAGTGRPSYSPTKKRCDYHKRKRNVGFDVERKAYDMWGVNVFEIPGISHLTALGLMSELGHDFTRKFPSSKQFCCWCNIAPNTKISGGKRISSHVPHRRNNVGLIFRSIASSLANAKNQLGNFYRRIRSRAGGKAAVIATAHKVAEIFFAMVANQTTYNPEKVGIDEKVLLEKRIARYKRELERITGMHIEIGNACVP
;
A
#
# COMPACT_ATOMS: atom_id res chain seq x y z
N MET A 1 30.80 20.49 -70.75
CA MET A 1 31.25 19.21 -71.35
C MET A 1 31.83 18.40 -70.21
N GLU A 2 31.33 17.27 -69.76
CA GLU A 2 30.30 16.34 -70.21
C GLU A 2 29.57 15.78 -68.98
N HIS A 3 28.36 15.28 -69.22
CA HIS A 3 27.45 14.67 -68.26
C HIS A 3 28.01 13.38 -67.64
N LYS A 4 27.83 13.23 -66.33
CA LYS A 4 27.55 11.93 -65.71
C LYS A 4 26.28 12.06 -64.87
N THR A 5 25.23 11.42 -65.36
CA THR A 5 23.90 11.30 -64.78
C THR A 5 23.90 10.26 -63.66
N PHE A 6 23.36 10.62 -62.51
CA PHE A 6 22.99 9.71 -61.42
C PHE A 6 21.52 9.31 -61.57
N PRO A 7 21.12 8.07 -61.20
CA PRO A 7 19.73 7.64 -61.23
C PRO A 7 18.91 8.23 -60.05
N PRO A 8 17.58 8.36 -60.18
CA PRO A 8 16.73 9.06 -59.21
C PRO A 8 16.39 8.23 -57.96
N PRO A 9 16.06 8.89 -56.82
CA PRO A 9 15.63 8.23 -55.59
C PRO A 9 14.17 7.78 -55.68
N SER A 10 13.90 6.54 -55.30
CA SER A 10 12.54 5.99 -55.17
C SER A 10 11.82 6.56 -53.95
N ALA A 11 10.54 6.84 -54.14
CA ALA A 11 9.63 7.54 -53.24
C ALA A 11 9.61 7.02 -51.79
N ALA A 12 9.65 7.97 -50.85
CA ALA A 12 9.34 7.78 -49.45
C ALA A 12 7.82 7.80 -49.25
N GLU A 13 7.25 6.67 -48.83
CA GLU A 13 5.88 6.62 -48.34
C GLU A 13 5.80 7.13 -46.90
N THR A 14 4.86 8.03 -46.72
CA THR A 14 4.47 8.70 -45.49
C THR A 14 3.42 7.83 -44.79
N PHE A 15 3.63 7.38 -43.55
CA PHE A 15 2.51 7.00 -42.70
C PHE A 15 2.75 7.32 -41.22
N LEU A 16 1.85 8.17 -40.72
CA LEU A 16 1.53 8.41 -39.32
C LEU A 16 1.20 7.09 -38.59
N VAL A 17 1.69 6.94 -37.36
CA VAL A 17 1.10 6.00 -36.40
C VAL A 17 0.74 6.73 -35.11
N THR A 18 -0.56 6.89 -34.93
CA THR A 18 -1.26 7.35 -33.73
C THR A 18 -1.78 6.13 -32.97
N PHE A 19 -1.59 6.11 -31.64
CA PHE A 19 -2.30 5.42 -30.55
C PHE A 19 -3.19 4.17 -30.83
N ALA A 20 -3.02 3.09 -30.06
CA ALA A 20 -3.96 2.70 -28.99
C ALA A 20 -3.77 1.25 -28.43
N VAL A 21 -3.98 1.18 -27.12
CA VAL A 21 -4.38 0.08 -26.21
C VAL A 21 -5.14 -1.11 -26.81
N GLY A 22 -4.79 -2.34 -26.40
CA GLY A 22 -5.64 -3.55 -26.44
C GLY A 22 -5.08 -4.65 -25.53
N ILE A 23 -5.62 -4.92 -24.34
CA ILE A 23 -6.75 -5.81 -24.00
C ILE A 23 -6.58 -7.26 -24.50
N ARG A 24 -6.41 -8.17 -23.52
CA ARG A 24 -6.36 -9.64 -23.66
C ARG A 24 -7.73 -10.23 -24.02
N SER A 25 -7.81 -10.73 -25.24
CA SER A 25 -8.39 -12.00 -25.72
C SER A 25 -9.33 -12.83 -24.81
N LYS A 26 -10.54 -13.10 -25.31
CA LYS A 26 -11.31 -14.35 -25.11
C LYS A 26 -11.57 -14.99 -26.48
N PRO A 27 -11.66 -16.33 -26.59
CA PRO A 27 -11.73 -17.02 -27.88
C PRO A 27 -13.14 -17.01 -28.49
N VAL A 28 -13.15 -16.98 -29.82
CA VAL A 28 -14.30 -17.05 -30.74
C VAL A 28 -14.66 -18.52 -30.98
N PHE A 29 -15.95 -18.84 -30.98
CA PHE A 29 -16.51 -20.01 -31.65
C PHE A 29 -17.57 -19.52 -32.65
N SER A 30 -17.41 -19.96 -33.90
CA SER A 30 -18.16 -19.52 -35.10
C SER A 30 -19.56 -20.10 -35.17
N TRP A 31 -20.52 -19.33 -35.70
CA TRP A 31 -21.71 -19.88 -36.35
C TRP A 31 -21.96 -19.17 -37.68
N ALA A 32 -22.14 -19.97 -38.73
CA ALA A 32 -22.36 -19.56 -40.11
C ALA A 32 -23.80 -19.08 -40.32
N PHE A 33 -23.95 -18.10 -41.21
CA PHE A 33 -25.22 -17.53 -41.67
C PHE A 33 -25.70 -18.32 -42.90
N ASN A 34 -27.00 -18.58 -43.00
CA ASN A 34 -27.64 -18.86 -44.29
C ASN A 34 -29.04 -18.21 -44.30
N PRO A 35 -29.41 -17.42 -45.33
CA PRO A 35 -30.66 -16.66 -45.39
C PRO A 35 -31.73 -17.38 -46.22
N THR A 36 -33.03 -17.16 -45.93
CA THR A 36 -34.10 -16.94 -46.94
C THR A 36 -35.52 -16.90 -46.32
N LYS A 37 -36.35 -16.01 -46.92
CA LYS A 37 -37.84 -15.98 -47.00
C LYS A 37 -38.70 -15.36 -45.87
N GLU A 38 -38.95 -14.06 -46.03
CA GLU A 38 -40.23 -13.37 -46.31
C GLU A 38 -41.63 -13.85 -45.81
N TYR A 39 -42.37 -12.82 -45.34
CA TYR A 39 -43.82 -12.58 -45.17
C TYR A 39 -44.66 -13.28 -44.09
N GLY A 40 -45.41 -12.46 -43.32
CA GLY A 40 -46.65 -12.86 -42.66
C GLY A 40 -46.93 -12.23 -41.29
N SER A 41 -47.74 -11.17 -41.28
CA SER A 41 -48.39 -10.58 -40.09
C SER A 41 -49.22 -11.60 -39.29
N LEU A 42 -49.19 -11.53 -37.96
CA LEU A 42 -50.39 -11.59 -37.08
C LEU A 42 -49.98 -11.53 -35.60
N SER A 43 -50.79 -10.78 -34.85
CA SER A 43 -50.82 -10.66 -33.39
C SER A 43 -50.99 -12.00 -32.68
N CYS A 44 -50.28 -12.22 -31.57
CA CYS A 44 -50.85 -12.90 -30.40
C CYS A 44 -49.93 -12.78 -29.17
N GLU A 45 -50.51 -12.37 -28.04
CA GLU A 45 -49.93 -12.52 -26.71
C GLU A 45 -49.66 -14.01 -26.41
N LEU A 46 -48.49 -14.32 -25.84
CA LEU A 46 -48.33 -15.48 -24.96
C LEU A 46 -47.12 -15.31 -24.04
N LYS A 47 -47.41 -15.40 -22.75
CA LYS A 47 -46.48 -15.45 -21.63
C LYS A 47 -45.68 -16.77 -21.66
N ILE A 48 -44.63 -16.74 -20.84
CA ILE A 48 -43.95 -17.85 -20.13
C ILE A 48 -42.63 -18.33 -20.75
N GLY A 49 -41.56 -18.20 -19.95
CA GLY A 49 -40.63 -19.30 -19.72
C GLY A 49 -39.18 -19.10 -20.20
N ARG A 50 -38.34 -18.40 -19.41
CA ARG A 50 -36.89 -18.64 -19.43
C ARG A 50 -36.41 -19.32 -18.16
N TRP A 51 -35.77 -20.46 -18.41
CA TRP A 51 -35.24 -21.43 -17.48
C TRP A 51 -33.99 -20.93 -16.74
N SER A 52 -33.96 -21.28 -15.47
CA SER A 52 -32.81 -21.31 -14.56
C SER A 52 -32.11 -22.66 -14.66
N PRO A 53 -30.77 -22.72 -14.54
CA PRO A 53 -30.09 -23.93 -14.09
C PRO A 53 -29.50 -23.72 -12.69
N TYR A 54 -30.26 -24.13 -11.67
CA TYR A 54 -29.69 -24.59 -10.40
C TYR A 54 -29.30 -26.05 -10.54
N ARG A 55 -28.06 -26.41 -10.16
CA ARG A 55 -27.77 -27.74 -9.62
C ARG A 55 -27.60 -27.61 -8.11
N ARG A 56 -28.57 -28.20 -7.40
CA ARG A 56 -28.61 -28.43 -5.95
C ARG A 56 -27.42 -29.31 -5.54
N MET A 57 -26.80 -28.93 -4.42
CA MET A 57 -26.22 -29.89 -3.49
C MET A 57 -27.10 -29.82 -2.23
N LEU A 58 -27.75 -30.94 -1.93
CA LEU A 58 -28.64 -31.14 -0.80
C LEU A 58 -27.84 -31.06 0.51
N ILE A 59 -28.22 -30.15 1.41
CA ILE A 59 -28.07 -30.32 2.85
C ILE A 59 -29.39 -29.93 3.49
N ASP A 60 -29.83 -30.82 4.37
CA ASP A 60 -31.14 -31.01 4.96
C ASP A 60 -31.71 -29.77 5.67
N ARG A 61 -33.03 -29.56 5.51
CA ARG A 61 -33.81 -28.48 6.11
C ARG A 61 -34.72 -29.08 7.18
N THR A 62 -34.18 -29.21 8.39
CA THR A 62 -34.97 -29.48 9.60
C THR A 62 -34.55 -28.55 10.72
N TRP A 63 -34.75 -27.23 10.54
CA TRP A 63 -34.62 -26.25 11.65
C TRP A 63 -35.58 -25.05 11.50
N LEU A 64 -36.83 -25.24 11.95
CA LEU A 64 -37.81 -24.25 12.42
C LEU A 64 -38.61 -24.99 13.50
N MET A 65 -38.87 -24.59 14.75
CA MET A 65 -38.78 -23.36 15.58
C MET A 65 -39.10 -23.81 17.06
N PRO A 66 -39.32 -22.98 18.13
CA PRO A 66 -39.32 -21.52 18.29
C PRO A 66 -38.58 -20.99 19.57
N LEU A 67 -38.56 -19.65 19.73
CA LEU A 67 -38.36 -18.82 20.96
C LEU A 67 -36.98 -18.86 21.66
N SER A 68 -36.36 -17.77 22.14
CA SER A 68 -36.72 -16.36 22.25
C SER A 68 -35.78 -15.53 21.36
N ILE A 69 -36.30 -15.16 20.19
CA ILE A 69 -35.83 -13.96 19.52
C ILE A 69 -36.44 -12.85 20.35
N ASN A 70 -35.61 -12.15 21.12
CA ASN A 70 -35.95 -10.81 21.51
C ASN A 70 -36.17 -10.07 20.19
N ASN A 71 -37.43 -9.91 19.86
CA ASN A 71 -37.93 -9.20 18.70
C ASN A 71 -37.75 -7.70 18.98
N SER A 72 -36.50 -7.28 19.25
CA SER A 72 -36.11 -5.96 18.81
C SER A 72 -35.94 -6.07 17.32
N ASN A 73 -37.04 -5.80 16.62
CA ASN A 73 -37.05 -5.00 15.42
C ASN A 73 -36.11 -3.80 15.63
N ASN A 74 -34.80 -4.02 15.61
CA ASN A 74 -33.87 -2.99 15.25
C ASN A 74 -34.01 -2.88 13.73
N TYR A 75 -35.14 -2.32 13.30
CA TYR A 75 -35.05 -1.16 12.46
C TYR A 75 -33.82 -0.41 12.97
N TYR A 76 -32.82 -0.20 12.14
CA TYR A 76 -32.01 0.97 12.36
C TYR A 76 -33.03 2.12 12.31
N HIS A 77 -33.65 2.46 13.45
CA HIS A 77 -33.86 3.84 13.79
C HIS A 77 -32.47 4.40 13.58
N GLY A 78 -32.24 4.94 12.37
CA GLY A 78 -31.04 5.69 12.11
C GLY A 78 -30.99 6.64 13.28
N LYS A 79 -30.03 6.44 14.20
CA LYS A 79 -29.87 7.34 15.34
C LYS A 79 -30.03 8.71 14.75
N GLU A 80 -31.10 9.41 15.12
CA GLU A 80 -31.39 10.71 14.54
C GLU A 80 -30.06 11.45 14.60
N SER A 81 -29.57 11.85 13.43
CA SER A 81 -28.35 12.64 13.37
C SER A 81 -28.58 13.76 14.36
N LYS A 82 -27.82 13.79 15.47
CA LYS A 82 -27.98 14.85 16.48
C LYS A 82 -28.01 16.14 15.69
N LYS A 83 -29.15 16.84 15.72
CA LYS A 83 -29.29 18.16 15.10
C LYS A 83 -28.39 19.08 15.91
N VAL A 84 -27.11 19.09 15.58
CA VAL A 84 -26.18 20.09 16.06
C VAL A 84 -26.66 21.37 15.39
N LYS A 85 -27.37 22.22 16.13
CA LYS A 85 -27.67 23.56 15.67
C LYS A 85 -26.32 24.23 15.46
N THR A 86 -25.94 24.48 14.22
CA THR A 86 -24.78 25.30 13.89
C THR A 86 -25.07 26.70 14.41
N ALA A 87 -24.33 27.10 15.45
CA ALA A 87 -24.44 28.45 15.97
C ALA A 87 -23.81 29.40 14.93
N LYS A 88 -24.68 30.19 14.28
CA LYS A 88 -24.40 31.14 13.18
C LYS A 88 -24.11 30.49 11.82
N GLY A 89 -24.53 31.18 10.76
CA GLY A 89 -24.18 30.84 9.38
C GLY A 89 -22.68 30.92 9.17
N ALA A 90 -22.15 30.17 8.20
CA ALA A 90 -20.74 30.23 7.87
C ALA A 90 -20.42 31.56 7.17
N GLU A 91 -19.55 32.37 7.76
CA GLU A 91 -18.97 33.58 7.15
C GLU A 91 -17.56 33.26 6.67
N LEU A 92 -17.23 33.64 5.43
CA LEU A 92 -15.85 33.57 4.94
C LEU A 92 -15.02 34.67 5.59
N ARG A 93 -13.96 34.28 6.29
CA ARG A 93 -13.03 35.20 6.96
C ARG A 93 -11.63 34.92 6.48
N ILE A 94 -10.84 35.97 6.30
CA ILE A 94 -9.42 35.83 5.99
C ILE A 94 -8.75 35.19 7.20
N VAL A 95 -8.17 34.01 6.99
CA VAL A 95 -7.41 33.25 7.98
C VAL A 95 -5.92 33.53 7.80
N ASN A 96 -5.46 33.56 6.55
CA ASN A 96 -4.05 33.74 6.19
C ASN A 96 -3.89 35.00 5.30
N PRO A 97 -3.76 36.21 5.88
CA PRO A 97 -3.66 37.44 5.08
C PRO A 97 -2.39 37.49 4.22
N ASP A 98 -1.30 36.92 4.72
CA ASP A 98 0.03 36.90 4.06
C ASP A 98 0.24 35.59 3.27
N ALA A 99 -0.76 35.22 2.46
CA ALA A 99 -0.80 33.97 1.71
C ALA A 99 -0.47 34.15 0.23
N ALA A 100 0.34 33.25 -0.34
CA ALA A 100 0.55 33.13 -1.79
C ALA A 100 0.01 31.80 -2.32
N GLY A 101 -0.29 31.76 -3.61
CA GLY A 101 -0.67 30.57 -4.36
C GLY A 101 0.32 30.31 -5.50
N ILE A 102 0.74 29.06 -5.66
CA ILE A 102 1.68 28.67 -6.72
C ILE A 102 1.13 27.49 -7.49
N ASP A 103 0.92 27.71 -8.79
CA ASP A 103 0.73 26.61 -9.73
C ASP A 103 2.09 26.16 -10.27
N ILE A 104 2.36 24.86 -10.15
CA ILE A 104 3.68 24.27 -10.40
C ILE A 104 3.61 23.37 -11.63
N ALA A 105 4.41 23.72 -12.64
CA ALA A 105 4.68 22.87 -13.81
C ALA A 105 6.19 22.62 -13.99
N ASP A 106 6.52 21.80 -15.00
CA ASP A 106 7.89 21.37 -15.32
C ASP A 106 8.78 22.52 -15.84
N GLY A 107 8.19 23.45 -16.60
CA GLY A 107 8.93 24.54 -17.25
C GLY A 107 8.69 25.93 -16.65
N ILE A 108 7.44 26.24 -16.34
CA ILE A 108 7.02 27.56 -15.85
C ILE A 108 6.22 27.36 -14.56
N MET A 109 6.45 28.22 -13.57
CA MET A 109 5.70 28.25 -12.32
C MET A 109 4.97 29.59 -12.22
N GLN A 110 3.66 29.53 -12.01
CA GLN A 110 2.84 30.73 -11.85
C GLN A 110 2.66 31.03 -10.37
N VAL A 111 3.06 32.22 -9.94
CA VAL A 111 3.09 32.61 -8.52
C VAL A 111 2.21 33.84 -8.32
N CYS A 112 1.18 33.70 -7.50
CA CYS A 112 0.25 34.76 -7.16
C CYS A 112 0.35 35.18 -5.69
N VAL A 113 0.38 36.48 -5.45
CA VAL A 113 0.35 37.15 -4.13
C VAL A 113 -0.86 38.09 -4.05
N PRO A 114 -1.27 38.52 -2.84
CA PRO A 114 -2.40 39.43 -2.69
C PRO A 114 -2.14 40.77 -3.41
N ALA A 115 -3.19 41.34 -4.00
CA ALA A 115 -3.09 42.52 -4.87
C ALA A 115 -2.55 43.78 -4.14
N ASP A 116 -2.65 43.83 -2.82
CA ASP A 116 -2.08 44.92 -2.01
C ASP A 116 -0.57 44.80 -1.79
N ARG A 117 0.05 43.66 -2.18
CA ARG A 117 1.49 43.40 -2.02
C ARG A 117 2.33 43.80 -3.22
N SER A 118 1.77 43.77 -4.43
CA SER A 118 2.47 44.11 -5.68
C SER A 118 1.46 44.57 -6.72
N LYS A 119 1.85 45.52 -7.59
CA LYS A 119 1.04 45.89 -8.77
C LYS A 119 0.99 44.76 -9.80
N ASP A 120 2.06 43.99 -9.86
CA ASP A 120 2.19 42.80 -10.67
C ASP A 120 2.21 41.60 -9.72
N ASN A 121 1.00 41.21 -9.28
CA ASN A 121 0.77 40.27 -8.20
C ASN A 121 0.62 38.83 -8.68
N ASN A 122 0.74 38.57 -9.99
CA ASN A 122 0.64 37.23 -10.57
C ASN A 122 1.71 37.07 -11.66
N ARG A 123 2.83 36.45 -11.31
CA ARG A 123 4.04 36.39 -12.12
C ARG A 123 4.38 34.98 -12.56
N ALA A 124 4.85 34.86 -13.81
CA ALA A 124 5.46 33.65 -14.33
C ALA A 124 6.96 33.62 -14.02
N PHE A 125 7.43 32.50 -13.49
CA PHE A 125 8.85 32.23 -13.24
C PHE A 125 9.27 30.96 -13.99
N GLY A 126 10.55 30.84 -14.29
CA GLY A 126 11.11 29.58 -14.75
C GLY A 126 11.16 28.53 -13.63
N ALA A 127 11.57 27.31 -13.99
CA ALA A 127 11.69 26.18 -13.06
C ALA A 127 13.14 25.84 -12.68
N TYR A 128 14.13 26.63 -13.10
CA TYR A 128 15.53 26.38 -12.76
C TYR A 128 15.83 26.78 -11.31
N THR A 129 16.91 26.26 -10.73
CA THR A 129 17.28 26.57 -9.34
C THR A 129 17.41 28.07 -9.06
N SER A 130 17.97 28.84 -10.00
CA SER A 130 18.03 30.30 -9.92
C SER A 130 16.65 30.96 -9.85
N ASP A 131 15.67 30.42 -10.57
CA ASP A 131 14.30 30.91 -10.56
C ASP A 131 13.61 30.56 -9.24
N LEU A 132 13.88 29.38 -8.67
CA LEU A 132 13.35 29.03 -7.34
C LEU A 132 13.86 29.99 -6.25
N HIS A 133 15.12 30.42 -6.35
CA HIS A 133 15.67 31.47 -5.49
C HIS A 133 15.00 32.83 -5.75
N ALA A 134 14.73 33.17 -7.02
CA ALA A 134 14.04 34.40 -7.39
C ALA A 134 12.59 34.43 -6.86
N ILE A 135 11.86 33.31 -6.97
CA ILE A 135 10.51 33.14 -6.40
C ILE A 135 10.56 33.38 -4.89
N SER A 136 11.47 32.71 -4.17
CA SER A 136 11.57 32.87 -2.71
C SER A 136 11.97 34.29 -2.29
N ALA A 137 12.90 34.92 -3.01
CA ALA A 137 13.29 36.31 -2.76
C ALA A 137 12.11 37.26 -2.96
N TRP A 138 11.36 37.10 -4.06
CA TRP A 138 10.19 37.92 -4.35
C TRP A 138 9.06 37.73 -3.33
N LEU A 139 8.78 36.49 -2.93
CA LEU A 139 7.78 36.22 -1.88
C LEU A 139 8.15 36.86 -0.54
N ARG A 140 9.44 36.90 -0.17
CA ARG A 140 9.92 37.60 1.02
C ARG A 140 9.78 39.12 0.90
N GLU A 141 10.09 39.68 -0.26
CA GLU A 141 9.89 41.10 -0.56
C GLU A 141 8.42 41.50 -0.42
N CYS A 142 7.50 40.65 -0.90
CA CYS A 142 6.05 40.83 -0.74
C CYS A 142 5.52 40.54 0.68
N GLY A 143 6.37 40.18 1.64
CA GLY A 143 5.98 39.90 3.03
C GLY A 143 5.13 38.64 3.21
N ILE A 144 5.21 37.68 2.29
CA ILE A 144 4.46 36.42 2.35
C ILE A 144 5.00 35.52 3.45
N LYS A 145 4.09 34.97 4.26
CA LYS A 145 4.42 34.04 5.36
C LYS A 145 4.05 32.61 5.06
N THR A 146 3.01 32.40 4.25
CA THR A 146 2.51 31.07 3.94
C THR A 146 2.17 30.90 2.46
N VAL A 147 2.44 29.72 1.92
CA VAL A 147 2.35 29.46 0.48
C VAL A 147 1.55 28.18 0.26
N ALA A 148 0.51 28.25 -0.56
CA ALA A 148 -0.17 27.07 -1.07
C ALA A 148 0.38 26.67 -2.43
N MET A 149 0.63 25.39 -2.62
CA MET A 149 1.05 24.83 -3.91
C MET A 149 0.29 23.56 -4.26
N GLU A 150 0.00 23.39 -5.55
CA GLU A 150 -0.59 22.15 -6.06
C GLU A 150 0.49 21.08 -6.28
N SER A 151 0.22 19.86 -5.83
CA SER A 151 1.10 18.72 -6.02
C SER A 151 1.05 18.16 -7.44
N THR A 152 1.85 18.71 -8.37
CA THR A 152 2.05 18.13 -9.71
C THR A 152 3.35 17.31 -9.78
N GLY A 153 3.23 15.98 -9.86
CA GLY A 153 4.39 15.08 -10.02
C GLY A 153 5.44 15.24 -8.90
N VAL A 154 6.71 15.35 -9.30
CA VAL A 154 7.86 15.59 -8.40
C VAL A 154 8.32 17.06 -8.40
N TYR A 155 7.78 17.89 -9.29
CA TYR A 155 8.28 19.25 -9.57
C TYR A 155 8.13 20.22 -8.40
N TRP A 156 7.16 19.97 -7.52
CA TRP A 156 6.96 20.77 -6.31
C TRP A 156 8.07 20.59 -5.27
N ILE A 157 8.81 19.47 -5.30
CA ILE A 157 9.76 19.07 -4.24
C ILE A 157 10.87 20.10 -4.03
N PRO A 158 11.57 20.60 -5.08
CA PRO A 158 12.66 21.56 -4.92
C PRO A 158 12.17 22.91 -4.39
N LEU A 159 11.08 23.46 -4.95
CA LEU A 159 10.51 24.73 -4.50
C LEU A 159 10.00 24.63 -3.05
N PHE A 160 9.31 23.54 -2.72
CA PHE A 160 8.83 23.29 -1.35
C PHE A 160 9.99 23.30 -0.33
N CYS A 161 11.09 22.59 -0.62
CA CYS A 161 12.26 22.59 0.25
C CYS A 161 12.85 23.99 0.39
N ARG A 162 13.01 24.71 -0.72
CA ARG A 162 13.60 26.05 -0.72
C ARG A 162 12.79 27.04 0.12
N LEU A 163 11.47 27.07 -0.05
CA LEU A 163 10.59 27.96 0.69
C LEU A 163 10.58 27.63 2.20
N GLN A 164 10.64 26.35 2.56
CA GLN A 164 10.79 25.94 3.97
C GLN A 164 12.14 26.34 4.58
N GLU A 165 13.23 26.18 3.83
CA GLU A 165 14.57 26.63 4.26
C GLU A 165 14.62 28.15 4.48
N ASP A 166 13.89 28.91 3.67
CA ASP A 166 13.74 30.35 3.81
C ASP A 166 12.68 30.75 4.87
N GLY A 167 12.11 29.78 5.61
CA GLY A 167 11.26 30.03 6.78
C GLY A 167 9.77 30.23 6.51
N MET A 168 9.27 29.94 5.30
CA MET A 168 7.85 30.04 4.97
C MET A 168 7.07 28.78 5.35
N ASP A 169 5.80 28.95 5.75
CA ASP A 169 4.89 27.82 5.96
C ASP A 169 4.28 27.37 4.64
N VAL A 170 4.69 26.20 4.14
CA VAL A 170 4.30 25.71 2.82
C VAL A 170 3.25 24.61 2.92
N VAL A 171 2.09 24.86 2.33
CA VAL A 171 0.95 23.95 2.26
C VAL A 171 0.87 23.30 0.89
N LEU A 172 1.22 22.01 0.82
CA LEU A 172 0.99 21.20 -0.37
C LEU A 172 -0.46 20.70 -0.40
N THR A 173 -1.16 20.89 -1.51
CA THR A 173 -2.56 20.48 -1.67
C THR A 173 -2.72 19.44 -2.77
N ASN A 174 -3.82 18.69 -2.70
CA ASN A 174 -4.15 17.73 -3.75
C ASN A 174 -4.92 18.44 -4.86
N ALA A 175 -4.48 18.29 -6.10
CA ALA A 175 -5.17 18.75 -7.32
C ALA A 175 -6.70 18.55 -7.31
N ARG A 176 -7.16 17.40 -6.79
CA ARG A 176 -8.59 17.06 -6.74
C ARG A 176 -9.40 17.92 -5.77
N ASP A 177 -8.75 18.43 -4.73
CA ASP A 177 -9.37 19.22 -3.68
C ASP A 177 -9.36 20.73 -4.02
N VAL A 178 -8.53 21.15 -4.99
CA VAL A 178 -8.37 22.57 -5.41
C VAL A 178 -8.94 22.84 -6.80
N LYS A 179 -9.66 21.88 -7.39
CA LYS A 179 -10.19 22.03 -8.74
C LYS A 179 -11.07 23.28 -8.84
N ASN A 180 -10.65 24.23 -9.68
CA ASN A 180 -11.38 25.46 -9.94
C ASN A 180 -12.77 25.12 -10.50
N ILE A 181 -13.78 25.86 -10.04
CA ILE A 181 -15.19 25.66 -10.42
C ILE A 181 -15.48 26.35 -11.77
N THR A 182 -14.66 27.32 -12.16
CA THR A 182 -14.82 28.09 -13.40
C THR A 182 -14.42 27.28 -14.65
N GLU A 183 -15.06 27.58 -15.79
CA GLU A 183 -14.92 26.80 -17.03
C GLU A 183 -13.61 27.10 -17.82
N ARG A 184 -12.92 28.21 -17.55
CA ARG A 184 -11.69 28.60 -18.24
C ARG A 184 -10.48 28.42 -17.31
N LYS A 185 -9.69 27.38 -17.59
CA LYS A 185 -8.46 27.06 -16.88
C LYS A 185 -7.29 27.81 -17.52
N THR A 186 -6.65 28.70 -16.77
CA THR A 186 -5.36 29.34 -17.09
C THR A 186 -4.43 29.22 -15.89
N ASP A 187 -3.12 29.14 -16.12
CA ASP A 187 -2.15 28.98 -15.03
C ASP A 187 -2.23 30.18 -14.06
N GLU A 188 -2.49 31.39 -14.59
CA GLU A 188 -2.74 32.61 -13.80
C GLU A 188 -3.96 32.47 -12.88
N SER A 189 -5.09 32.02 -13.44
CA SER A 189 -6.32 31.83 -12.67
C SER A 189 -6.21 30.73 -11.62
N ASP A 190 -5.38 29.71 -11.88
CA ASP A 190 -5.19 28.60 -10.94
C ASP A 190 -4.28 29.01 -9.77
N ALA A 191 -3.22 29.77 -10.02
CA ALA A 191 -2.39 30.35 -8.96
C ALA A 191 -3.18 31.34 -8.08
N GLU A 192 -4.00 32.19 -8.69
CA GLU A 192 -4.90 33.11 -7.96
C GLU A 192 -5.94 32.35 -7.13
N TRP A 193 -6.56 31.31 -7.71
CA TRP A 193 -7.53 30.47 -7.02
C TRP A 193 -6.90 29.73 -5.82
N LEU A 194 -5.70 29.19 -5.98
CA LEU A 194 -4.91 28.59 -4.91
C LEU A 194 -4.65 29.57 -3.77
N MET A 195 -4.20 30.79 -4.10
CA MET A 195 -3.97 31.85 -3.13
C MET A 195 -5.24 32.17 -2.35
N LEU A 196 -6.37 32.36 -3.05
CA LEU A 196 -7.65 32.71 -2.45
C LEU A 196 -8.14 31.62 -1.49
N LEU A 197 -8.12 30.36 -1.93
CA LEU A 197 -8.52 29.23 -1.08
C LEU A 197 -7.63 29.12 0.17
N HIS A 198 -6.33 29.41 0.03
CA HIS A 198 -5.40 29.41 1.15
C HIS A 198 -5.66 30.55 2.13
N GLN A 199 -5.94 31.74 1.60
CA GLN A 199 -6.25 32.95 2.37
C GLN A 199 -7.49 32.73 3.26
N TYR A 200 -8.51 32.03 2.77
CA TYR A 200 -9.71 31.68 3.53
C TYR A 200 -9.62 30.37 4.33
N GLY A 201 -8.46 29.70 4.33
CA GLY A 201 -8.26 28.45 5.09
C GLY A 201 -9.11 27.28 4.58
N LEU A 202 -9.49 27.30 3.30
CA LEU A 202 -10.33 26.27 2.66
C LEU A 202 -9.52 25.08 2.12
N LEU A 203 -8.20 25.17 2.19
CA LEU A 203 -7.29 24.13 1.73
C LEU A 203 -7.01 23.09 2.80
N LYS A 204 -6.96 21.83 2.37
CA LYS A 204 -6.50 20.73 3.21
C LYS A 204 -5.05 20.40 2.87
N ALA A 205 -4.17 20.58 3.85
CA ALA A 205 -2.77 20.22 3.73
C ALA A 205 -2.56 18.71 3.51
N SER A 206 -1.70 18.37 2.56
CA SER A 206 -1.17 17.02 2.37
C SER A 206 -0.11 16.75 3.43
N PHE A 207 -0.16 15.55 4.01
CA PHE A 207 0.83 15.15 5.01
C PHE A 207 2.25 15.12 4.41
N GLN A 208 3.15 15.94 4.97
CA GLN A 208 4.59 15.87 4.72
C GLN A 208 5.32 15.52 6.01
N PRO A 209 6.28 14.60 5.96
CA PRO A 209 7.11 14.27 7.11
C PRO A 209 8.21 15.34 7.26
N HIS A 210 8.93 15.34 8.38
CA HIS A 210 10.12 16.17 8.54
C HIS A 210 11.19 15.86 7.48
N ASN A 211 12.13 16.77 7.26
CA ASN A 211 13.18 16.67 6.23
C ASN A 211 13.96 15.34 6.29
N ASP A 212 14.32 14.85 7.47
CA ASP A 212 15.09 13.61 7.61
C ASP A 212 14.25 12.38 7.30
N ALA A 213 12.97 12.40 7.68
CA ALA A 213 12.04 11.36 7.29
C ALA A 213 11.76 11.37 5.78
N LYS A 214 11.78 12.53 5.12
CA LYS A 214 11.75 12.63 3.65
C LYS A 214 12.98 11.99 3.02
N ARG A 215 14.19 12.20 3.57
CA ARG A 215 15.43 11.52 3.11
C ARG A 215 15.34 10.00 3.29
N MET A 216 14.91 9.54 4.47
CA MET A 216 14.67 8.11 4.74
C MET A 216 13.63 7.51 3.78
N ARG A 217 12.57 8.25 3.45
CA ARG A 217 11.53 7.83 2.49
C ARG A 217 12.11 7.62 1.10
N THR A 218 12.96 8.52 0.63
CA THR A 218 13.62 8.38 -0.68
C THR A 218 14.38 7.06 -0.76
N LEU A 219 15.25 6.79 0.21
CA LEU A 219 16.05 5.57 0.22
C LEU A 219 15.20 4.31 0.45
N THR A 220 14.24 4.34 1.37
CA THR A 220 13.36 3.19 1.64
C THR A 220 12.51 2.83 0.42
N ARG A 221 12.01 3.83 -0.32
CA ARG A 221 11.26 3.59 -1.57
C ARG A 221 12.16 3.09 -2.70
N HIS A 222 13.38 3.62 -2.81
CA HIS A 222 14.36 3.12 -3.78
C HIS A 222 14.73 1.65 -3.50
N ARG A 223 15.02 1.32 -2.24
CA ARG A 223 15.24 -0.05 -1.77
C ARG A 223 14.07 -1.00 -2.10
N ASP A 224 12.82 -0.56 -1.88
CA ASP A 224 11.64 -1.36 -2.24
C ASP A 224 11.57 -1.62 -3.76
N THR A 225 11.97 -0.65 -4.59
CA THR A 225 12.08 -0.83 -6.04
C THR A 225 13.16 -1.85 -6.40
N LEU A 226 14.37 -1.73 -5.86
CA LEU A 226 15.45 -2.70 -6.07
C LEU A 226 15.04 -4.12 -5.64
N SER A 227 14.33 -4.26 -4.53
CA SER A 227 13.83 -5.55 -4.03
C SER A 227 12.77 -6.16 -4.96
N ARG A 228 11.87 -5.33 -5.51
CA ARG A 228 10.87 -5.75 -6.51
C ARG A 228 11.55 -6.19 -7.80
N GLU A 229 12.53 -5.43 -8.29
CA GLU A 229 13.29 -5.77 -9.49
C GLU A 229 14.11 -7.06 -9.32
N ALA A 230 14.82 -7.21 -8.20
CA ALA A 230 15.51 -8.44 -7.85
C ALA A 230 14.55 -9.65 -7.85
N SER A 231 13.34 -9.49 -7.34
CA SER A 231 12.32 -10.54 -7.37
C SER A 231 11.89 -10.89 -8.79
N SER A 232 11.73 -9.90 -9.67
CA SER A 232 11.44 -10.14 -11.09
C SER A 232 12.59 -10.88 -11.80
N ILE A 233 13.84 -10.58 -11.47
CA ILE A 233 15.00 -11.30 -12.01
C ILE A 233 15.01 -12.76 -11.55
N VAL A 234 14.69 -13.05 -10.29
CA VAL A 234 14.56 -14.43 -9.80
C VAL A 234 13.54 -15.23 -10.61
N LEU A 235 12.40 -14.63 -10.98
CA LEU A 235 11.40 -15.29 -11.84
C LEU A 235 11.95 -15.57 -13.24
N ARG A 236 12.82 -14.70 -13.78
CA ARG A 236 13.49 -14.94 -15.07
C ARG A 236 14.52 -16.06 -15.00
N MET A 237 15.28 -16.15 -13.90
CA MET A 237 16.16 -17.29 -13.64
C MET A 237 15.38 -18.60 -13.57
N GLN A 238 14.26 -18.62 -12.83
CA GLN A 238 13.36 -19.78 -12.78
C GLN A 238 12.85 -20.16 -14.16
N LYS A 239 12.46 -19.18 -14.98
CA LYS A 239 12.00 -19.41 -16.34
C LYS A 239 13.07 -20.10 -17.19
N ALA A 240 14.30 -19.58 -17.19
CA ALA A 240 15.41 -20.18 -17.95
C ALA A 240 15.68 -21.64 -17.52
N MET A 241 15.72 -21.90 -16.21
CA MET A 241 15.88 -23.27 -15.69
C MET A 241 14.71 -24.18 -16.09
N GLN A 242 13.48 -23.71 -15.99
CA GLN A 242 12.29 -24.49 -16.35
C GLN A 242 12.24 -24.83 -17.84
N GLN A 243 12.69 -23.93 -18.71
CA GLN A 243 12.83 -24.17 -20.15
C GLN A 243 13.89 -25.24 -20.43
N MET A 244 14.98 -25.27 -19.65
CA MET A 244 15.99 -26.35 -19.71
C MET A 244 15.57 -27.65 -19.00
N ASN A 245 14.32 -27.73 -18.54
CA ASN A 245 13.77 -28.79 -17.70
C ASN A 245 14.44 -29.00 -16.33
N ILE A 246 15.22 -28.03 -15.85
CA ILE A 246 15.81 -28.05 -14.51
C ILE A 246 14.74 -27.63 -13.49
N LYS A 247 14.25 -28.57 -12.69
CA LYS A 247 13.10 -28.42 -11.78
C LYS A 247 13.50 -28.04 -10.35
N LEU A 248 14.49 -27.17 -10.19
CA LEU A 248 15.02 -26.78 -8.88
C LEU A 248 13.96 -26.23 -7.90
N THR A 249 12.92 -25.57 -8.43
CA THR A 249 11.81 -25.01 -7.63
C THR A 249 10.87 -26.05 -7.02
N LEU A 250 10.91 -27.31 -7.47
CA LEU A 250 10.14 -28.40 -6.86
C LEU A 250 10.79 -28.90 -5.58
N VAL A 251 12.13 -28.94 -5.57
CA VAL A 251 12.93 -29.54 -4.49
C VAL A 251 13.46 -28.51 -3.50
N LEU A 252 13.63 -27.25 -3.92
CA LEU A 252 14.00 -26.15 -3.05
C LEU A 252 12.86 -25.15 -2.88
N SER A 253 12.58 -24.80 -1.62
CA SER A 253 11.65 -23.71 -1.30
C SER A 253 12.15 -22.33 -1.73
N ASP A 254 13.47 -22.19 -1.91
CA ASP A 254 14.10 -20.94 -2.34
C ASP A 254 15.37 -21.19 -3.16
N ILE A 255 15.31 -20.84 -4.44
CA ILE A 255 16.46 -20.95 -5.36
C ILE A 255 17.54 -19.89 -5.12
N THR A 256 17.23 -18.83 -4.39
CA THR A 256 18.20 -17.78 -3.99
C THR A 256 18.71 -17.95 -2.57
N GLY A 257 18.38 -19.07 -1.92
CA GLY A 257 19.02 -19.45 -0.67
C GLY A 257 20.44 -19.97 -0.90
N LYS A 258 21.18 -20.26 0.17
CA LYS A 258 22.57 -20.73 0.11
C LYS A 258 22.75 -21.94 -0.83
N SER A 259 21.93 -22.99 -0.67
CA SER A 259 21.96 -24.18 -1.53
C SER A 259 21.68 -23.84 -2.99
N GLY A 260 20.62 -23.08 -3.26
CA GLY A 260 20.23 -22.74 -4.62
C GLY A 260 21.27 -21.89 -5.35
N ILE A 261 21.88 -20.91 -4.66
CA ILE A 261 22.98 -20.11 -5.21
C ILE A 261 24.18 -20.99 -5.57
N ARG A 262 24.64 -21.84 -4.65
CA ARG A 262 25.78 -22.75 -4.92
C ARG A 262 25.54 -23.65 -6.13
N ILE A 263 24.33 -24.19 -6.24
CA ILE A 263 23.93 -25.03 -7.37
C ILE A 263 23.92 -24.23 -8.67
N ILE A 264 23.31 -23.04 -8.69
CA ILE A 264 23.25 -22.18 -9.87
C ILE A 264 24.67 -21.76 -10.29
N GLU A 265 25.54 -21.41 -9.35
CA GLU A 265 26.93 -21.08 -9.63
C GLU A 265 27.69 -22.26 -10.25
N ALA A 266 27.50 -23.48 -9.73
CA ALA A 266 28.11 -24.68 -10.28
C ALA A 266 27.60 -25.00 -11.70
N ILE A 267 26.30 -24.86 -11.94
CA ILE A 267 25.71 -24.97 -13.29
C ILE A 267 26.35 -23.94 -14.22
N LEU A 268 26.45 -22.68 -13.79
CA LEU A 268 27.07 -21.64 -14.62
C LEU A 268 28.57 -21.90 -14.84
N ALA A 269 29.28 -22.49 -13.88
CA ALA A 269 30.68 -22.90 -13.99
C ALA A 269 30.91 -24.11 -14.92
N GLY A 270 29.85 -24.77 -15.38
CA GLY A 270 29.93 -25.88 -16.34
C GLY A 270 29.63 -27.25 -15.75
N GLU A 271 29.28 -27.36 -14.46
CA GLU A 271 28.93 -28.66 -13.85
C GLU A 271 27.55 -29.14 -14.33
N ARG A 272 27.46 -30.41 -14.71
CA ARG A 272 26.28 -31.05 -15.30
C ARG A 272 25.91 -32.37 -14.62
N ASP A 273 26.77 -32.90 -13.76
CA ASP A 273 26.52 -34.12 -13.00
C ASP A 273 25.47 -33.84 -11.91
N PRO A 274 24.25 -34.42 -12.00
CA PRO A 274 23.19 -34.14 -11.05
C PRO A 274 23.52 -34.57 -9.62
N LYS A 275 24.37 -35.59 -9.43
CA LYS A 275 24.78 -36.05 -8.08
C LYS A 275 25.68 -35.02 -7.41
N LYS A 276 26.69 -34.52 -8.14
CA LYS A 276 27.58 -33.46 -7.64
C LYS A 276 26.82 -32.18 -7.33
N LEU A 277 25.87 -31.80 -8.18
CA LEU A 277 25.04 -30.63 -7.93
C LEU A 277 24.14 -30.84 -6.69
N ALA A 278 23.56 -32.03 -6.51
CA ALA A 278 22.76 -32.35 -5.33
C ALA A 278 23.58 -32.34 -4.03
N ASP A 279 24.87 -32.69 -4.09
CA ASP A 279 25.77 -32.64 -2.94
C ASP A 279 26.07 -31.21 -2.45
N LEU A 280 25.85 -30.19 -3.28
CA LEU A 280 25.96 -28.79 -2.89
C LEU A 280 24.79 -28.31 -2.01
N ALA A 281 23.69 -29.08 -1.98
CA ALA A 281 22.55 -28.77 -1.13
C ALA A 281 22.90 -28.97 0.36
N ASP A 282 22.56 -27.96 1.18
CA ASP A 282 22.73 -28.00 2.62
C ASP A 282 21.98 -29.17 3.27
N ILE A 283 22.51 -29.70 4.37
CA ILE A 283 21.92 -30.81 5.13
C ILE A 283 20.51 -30.50 5.68
N GLN A 284 20.16 -29.23 5.80
CA GLN A 284 18.83 -28.79 6.22
C GLN A 284 17.75 -28.92 5.13
N CYS A 285 18.13 -29.24 3.89
CA CYS A 285 17.18 -29.55 2.84
C CYS A 285 16.40 -30.82 3.21
N LYS A 286 15.08 -30.67 3.38
CA LYS A 286 14.18 -31.78 3.76
C LYS A 286 14.04 -32.83 2.65
N THR A 287 14.23 -32.41 1.41
CA THR A 287 14.11 -33.27 0.24
C THR A 287 15.35 -34.15 0.12
N PRO A 288 15.19 -35.48 -0.10
CA PRO A 288 16.33 -36.37 -0.22
C PRO A 288 17.21 -35.99 -1.41
N LYS A 289 18.53 -36.18 -1.27
CA LYS A 289 19.51 -35.82 -2.31
C LYS A 289 19.25 -36.49 -3.66
N GLU A 290 18.72 -37.71 -3.65
CA GLU A 290 18.34 -38.43 -4.88
C GLU A 290 17.24 -37.71 -5.67
N GLU A 291 16.24 -37.16 -4.98
CA GLU A 291 15.18 -36.39 -5.62
C GLU A 291 15.70 -35.02 -6.09
N ILE A 292 16.62 -34.41 -5.34
CA ILE A 292 17.31 -33.19 -5.76
C ILE A 292 18.10 -33.44 -7.04
N ALA A 293 18.83 -34.56 -7.13
CA ALA A 293 19.59 -34.94 -8.33
C ALA A 293 18.65 -35.10 -9.54
N LYS A 294 17.53 -35.82 -9.40
CA LYS A 294 16.52 -35.93 -10.48
C LYS A 294 16.01 -34.57 -10.95
N ALA A 295 15.79 -33.63 -10.04
CA ALA A 295 15.33 -32.29 -10.38
C ALA A 295 16.40 -31.42 -11.08
N LEU A 296 17.66 -31.85 -11.06
CA LEU A 296 18.81 -31.15 -11.66
C LEU A 296 19.23 -31.75 -13.01
N GLU A 297 18.51 -32.75 -13.49
CA GLU A 297 18.59 -33.19 -14.88
C GLU A 297 18.00 -32.11 -15.80
N GLY A 298 18.60 -31.92 -16.97
CA GLY A 298 18.20 -30.91 -17.93
C GLY A 298 18.80 -31.16 -19.31
N ASN A 299 18.35 -30.40 -20.30
CA ASN A 299 18.85 -30.48 -21.67
C ASN A 299 20.03 -29.51 -21.95
N TRP A 300 20.31 -28.59 -21.03
CA TRP A 300 21.49 -27.72 -21.01
C TRP A 300 21.70 -26.84 -22.26
N GLU A 301 20.61 -26.32 -22.83
CA GLU A 301 20.66 -25.40 -23.98
C GLU A 301 21.55 -24.16 -23.70
N GLU A 302 22.49 -23.87 -24.60
CA GLU A 302 23.54 -22.85 -24.38
C GLU A 302 23.00 -21.42 -24.31
N ASP A 303 21.99 -21.11 -25.13
CA ASP A 303 21.30 -19.82 -25.15
C ASP A 303 20.57 -19.56 -23.83
N LEU A 304 19.91 -20.58 -23.27
CA LEU A 304 19.24 -20.50 -21.97
C LEU A 304 20.24 -20.41 -20.81
N LEU A 305 21.39 -21.08 -20.90
CA LEU A 305 22.50 -20.93 -19.94
C LEU A 305 23.07 -19.50 -19.97
N PHE A 306 23.22 -18.90 -21.15
CA PHE A 306 23.61 -17.50 -21.29
C PHE A 306 22.59 -16.56 -20.65
N VAL A 307 21.30 -16.76 -20.91
CA VAL A 307 20.22 -15.98 -20.28
C VAL A 307 20.22 -16.17 -18.76
N LEU A 308 20.41 -17.39 -18.26
CA LEU A 308 20.52 -17.67 -16.83
C LEU A 308 21.68 -16.90 -16.20
N ARG A 309 22.86 -16.88 -16.86
CA ARG A 309 24.04 -16.15 -16.41
C ARG A 309 23.77 -14.64 -16.28
N GLN A 310 23.23 -14.01 -17.33
CA GLN A 310 22.94 -12.57 -17.28
C GLN A 310 21.93 -12.22 -16.18
N ASN A 311 20.88 -13.03 -16.00
CA ASN A 311 19.94 -12.82 -14.91
C ASN A 311 20.60 -13.04 -13.54
N TYR A 312 21.47 -14.04 -13.39
CA TYR A 312 22.20 -14.28 -12.15
C TYR A 312 23.13 -13.12 -11.79
N ASP A 313 23.89 -12.59 -12.76
CA ASP A 313 24.78 -11.45 -12.54
C ASP A 313 23.99 -10.18 -12.19
N THR A 314 22.86 -9.95 -12.86
CA THR A 314 21.93 -8.85 -12.52
C THR A 314 21.36 -9.00 -11.11
N PHE A 315 21.00 -10.22 -10.70
CA PHE A 315 20.51 -10.50 -9.35
C PHE A 315 21.57 -10.16 -8.29
N LYS A 316 22.82 -10.60 -8.49
CA LYS A 316 23.95 -10.24 -7.60
C LYS A 316 24.15 -8.73 -7.53
N HIS A 317 24.05 -8.03 -8.66
CA HIS A 317 24.15 -6.59 -8.71
C HIS A 317 23.06 -5.91 -7.86
N PHE A 318 21.80 -6.34 -7.97
CA PHE A 318 20.72 -5.81 -7.12
C PHE A 318 20.91 -6.11 -5.64
N CYS A 319 21.42 -7.29 -5.28
CA CYS A 319 21.78 -7.60 -3.90
C CYS A 319 22.83 -6.62 -3.36
N ALA A 320 23.91 -6.37 -4.10
CA ALA A 320 24.93 -5.40 -3.71
C ALA A 320 24.37 -3.96 -3.59
N GLN A 321 23.45 -3.57 -4.47
CA GLN A 321 22.78 -2.26 -4.35
C GLN A 321 21.88 -2.17 -3.12
N LEU A 322 21.17 -3.24 -2.76
CA LEU A 322 20.37 -3.29 -1.54
C LEU A 322 21.25 -3.11 -0.29
N ASP A 323 22.41 -3.76 -0.23
CA ASP A 323 23.34 -3.64 0.90
C ASP A 323 23.89 -2.20 1.03
N ARG A 324 24.21 -1.55 -0.10
CA ARG A 324 24.60 -0.13 -0.13
C ARG A 324 23.47 0.78 0.35
N CYS A 325 22.23 0.52 -0.07
CA CYS A 325 21.07 1.27 0.41
C CYS A 325 20.87 1.11 1.92
N ASP A 326 21.06 -0.10 2.46
CA ASP A 326 20.93 -0.38 3.89
C ASP A 326 22.00 0.35 4.70
N THR A 327 23.24 0.40 4.18
CA THR A 327 24.34 1.16 4.80
C THR A 327 24.04 2.66 4.86
N GLU A 328 23.53 3.24 3.77
CA GLU A 328 23.18 4.67 3.73
C GLU A 328 21.96 5.00 4.61
N LEU A 329 20.97 4.10 4.66
CA LEU A 329 19.83 4.23 5.57
C LEU A 329 20.27 4.24 7.03
N GLU A 330 21.19 3.36 7.42
CA GLU A 330 21.71 3.31 8.79
C GLU A 330 22.40 4.62 9.18
N LYS A 331 23.24 5.18 8.30
CA LYS A 331 23.91 6.47 8.51
C LYS A 331 22.90 7.60 8.72
N LEU A 332 21.87 7.69 7.87
CA LEU A 332 20.83 8.71 8.02
C LEU A 332 20.08 8.59 9.36
N MET A 333 19.81 7.35 9.80
CA MET A 333 19.10 7.10 11.05
C MET A 333 19.94 7.42 12.30
N GLU A 334 21.27 7.29 12.24
CA GLU A 334 22.14 7.74 13.35
C GLU A 334 22.12 9.26 13.49
N ASN A 335 22.21 10.00 12.39
CA ASN A 335 22.18 11.47 12.42
C ASN A 335 20.86 12.01 13.01
N TYR A 336 19.75 11.38 12.62
CA TYR A 336 18.42 11.77 13.10
C TYR A 336 18.26 11.60 14.62
N ARG A 337 18.93 10.61 15.22
CA ARG A 337 18.87 10.37 16.67
C ARG A 337 19.42 11.54 17.47
N THR A 338 20.48 12.18 16.98
CA THR A 338 21.16 13.29 17.64
C THR A 338 20.25 14.51 17.83
N GLU A 339 19.26 14.69 16.94
CA GLU A 339 18.35 15.83 16.95
C GLU A 339 17.14 15.65 17.90
N VAL A 340 16.73 14.41 18.21
CA VAL A 340 15.49 14.09 18.94
C VAL A 340 15.72 13.78 20.43
N ALA A 341 16.94 13.98 20.95
CA ALA A 341 17.28 13.65 22.33
C ALA A 341 16.46 14.48 23.35
N GLY A 342 15.48 13.82 23.99
CA GLY A 342 14.68 14.34 25.09
C GLY A 342 14.63 13.34 26.26
N THR A 343 14.60 13.87 27.48
CA THR A 343 14.65 13.13 28.76
C THR A 343 13.30 12.51 29.14
N GLY A 344 13.29 11.28 29.67
CA GLY A 344 12.08 10.63 30.24
C GLY A 344 11.51 9.45 29.45
N ARG A 345 12.32 8.74 28.66
CA ARG A 345 11.88 7.57 27.88
C ARG A 345 11.76 6.33 28.78
N PRO A 346 10.80 5.41 28.50
CA PRO A 346 10.76 4.09 29.14
C PRO A 346 12.11 3.35 29.03
N SER A 347 12.35 2.30 29.80
CA SER A 347 13.55 1.47 29.56
C SER A 347 13.39 0.68 28.28
N TYR A 348 14.39 0.72 27.38
CA TYR A 348 14.41 -0.13 26.19
C TYR A 348 14.58 -1.59 26.60
N SER A 349 13.62 -2.43 26.21
CA SER A 349 13.77 -3.88 26.26
C SER A 349 13.50 -4.47 24.88
N PRO A 350 14.47 -5.22 24.30
CA PRO A 350 14.24 -5.93 23.06
C PRO A 350 13.11 -6.95 23.21
N THR A 351 12.31 -7.13 22.16
CA THR A 351 11.27 -8.16 22.17
C THR A 351 11.91 -9.56 22.29
N LYS A 352 11.32 -10.40 23.17
CA LYS A 352 11.83 -11.76 23.51
C LYS A 352 11.99 -12.70 22.31
N LYS A 353 11.36 -12.40 21.17
CA LYS A 353 11.56 -13.12 19.91
C LYS A 353 12.60 -12.37 19.07
N ARG A 354 13.87 -12.44 19.46
CA ARG A 354 14.97 -12.24 18.51
C ARG A 354 14.92 -13.38 17.50
N CYS A 355 14.07 -13.26 16.49
CA CYS A 355 14.42 -13.88 15.22
C CYS A 355 15.66 -13.12 14.76
N ASP A 356 16.81 -13.78 14.70
CA ASP A 356 18.00 -13.23 14.03
C ASP A 356 17.54 -12.62 12.71
N TYR A 357 17.48 -11.30 12.64
CA TYR A 357 16.93 -10.64 11.46
C TYR A 357 17.84 -10.92 10.26
N HIS A 358 19.14 -11.11 10.50
CA HIS A 358 20.14 -11.61 9.56
C HIS A 358 19.81 -12.99 8.96
N LYS A 359 19.00 -13.83 9.65
CA LYS A 359 18.59 -15.15 9.15
C LYS A 359 17.37 -15.12 8.24
N ARG A 360 16.63 -14.00 8.18
CA ARG A 360 15.47 -13.85 7.28
C ARG A 360 15.90 -13.16 5.99
N LYS A 361 15.54 -13.80 4.87
CA LYS A 361 15.86 -13.35 3.51
C LYS A 361 15.50 -11.88 3.27
N ARG A 362 16.46 -11.11 2.72
CA ARG A 362 16.31 -9.70 2.28
C ARG A 362 15.83 -8.74 3.38
N ASN A 363 16.05 -9.09 4.65
CA ASN A 363 15.89 -8.13 5.73
C ASN A 363 16.96 -7.04 5.63
N VAL A 364 16.70 -5.96 6.37
CA VAL A 364 17.61 -4.83 6.51
C VAL A 364 18.85 -5.27 7.28
N GLY A 365 20.04 -4.79 6.91
CA GLY A 365 21.33 -5.16 7.52
C GLY A 365 21.64 -4.60 8.92
N PHE A 366 20.73 -3.84 9.53
CA PHE A 366 20.92 -3.17 10.83
C PHE A 366 19.72 -3.34 11.78
N ASP A 367 19.89 -2.95 13.05
CA ASP A 367 18.88 -3.09 14.11
C ASP A 367 17.75 -2.05 14.00
N VAL A 368 16.76 -2.36 13.17
CA VAL A 368 15.58 -1.50 12.96
C VAL A 368 14.73 -1.39 14.24
N GLU A 369 14.69 -2.41 15.10
CA GLU A 369 13.89 -2.38 16.33
C GLU A 369 14.38 -1.29 17.28
N ARG A 370 15.70 -1.25 17.51
CA ARG A 370 16.32 -0.20 18.31
C ARG A 370 16.10 1.17 17.69
N LYS A 371 16.29 1.32 16.38
CA LYS A 371 16.09 2.61 15.69
C LYS A 371 14.63 3.10 15.75
N ALA A 372 13.65 2.19 15.63
CA ALA A 372 12.24 2.53 15.75
C ALA A 372 11.89 2.97 17.18
N TYR A 373 12.46 2.29 18.19
CA TYR A 373 12.34 2.69 19.58
C TYR A 373 12.95 4.08 19.83
N ASP A 374 14.14 4.33 19.30
CA ASP A 374 14.81 5.64 19.43
C ASP A 374 14.00 6.78 18.79
N MET A 375 13.24 6.48 17.72
CA MET A 375 12.39 7.43 17.00
C MET A 375 11.08 7.74 17.72
N TRP A 376 10.37 6.73 18.23
CA TRP A 376 9.02 6.90 18.78
C TRP A 376 8.90 6.77 20.30
N GLY A 377 9.97 6.37 20.99
CA GLY A 377 10.01 6.17 22.45
C GLY A 377 9.30 4.91 22.94
N VAL A 378 8.66 4.15 22.05
CA VAL A 378 7.92 2.92 22.35
C VAL A 378 8.35 1.78 21.44
N ASN A 379 8.39 0.56 21.97
CA ASN A 379 8.74 -0.62 21.18
C ASN A 379 7.54 -1.10 20.36
N VAL A 380 7.43 -0.62 19.12
CA VAL A 380 6.34 -1.01 18.21
C VAL A 380 6.39 -2.47 17.77
N PHE A 381 7.54 -3.16 17.91
CA PHE A 381 7.66 -4.57 17.56
C PHE A 381 6.90 -5.50 18.52
N GLU A 382 6.46 -4.99 19.68
CA GLU A 382 5.54 -5.72 20.55
C GLU A 382 4.20 -6.01 19.87
N ILE A 383 3.80 -5.18 18.89
CA ILE A 383 2.60 -5.42 18.09
C ILE A 383 2.86 -6.63 17.17
N PRO A 384 2.06 -7.71 17.29
CA PRO A 384 2.23 -8.86 16.43
C PRO A 384 2.09 -8.50 14.94
N GLY A 385 3.00 -9.03 14.12
CA GLY A 385 2.98 -8.84 12.67
C GLY A 385 3.84 -7.68 12.16
N ILE A 386 4.36 -6.82 13.05
CA ILE A 386 5.38 -5.83 12.67
C ILE A 386 6.71 -6.54 12.45
N SER A 387 7.26 -6.35 11.25
CA SER A 387 8.58 -6.79 10.80
C SER A 387 9.52 -5.60 10.62
N HIS A 388 10.82 -5.86 10.47
CA HIS A 388 11.84 -4.84 10.22
C HIS A 388 11.51 -3.99 8.99
N LEU A 389 11.11 -4.61 7.87
CA LEU A 389 10.76 -3.90 6.65
C LEU A 389 9.49 -3.05 6.79
N THR A 390 8.47 -3.56 7.49
CA THR A 390 7.25 -2.78 7.74
C THR A 390 7.52 -1.63 8.70
N ALA A 391 8.35 -1.82 9.72
CA ALA A 391 8.75 -0.78 10.65
C ALA A 391 9.55 0.31 9.94
N LEU A 392 10.57 -0.06 9.15
CA LEU A 392 11.34 0.86 8.31
C LEU A 392 10.44 1.67 7.37
N GLY A 393 9.47 1.01 6.73
CA GLY A 393 8.46 1.67 5.91
C GLY A 393 7.64 2.70 6.69
N LEU A 394 7.16 2.35 7.89
CA LEU A 394 6.42 3.28 8.76
C LEU A 394 7.29 4.45 9.22
N MET A 395 8.53 4.20 9.63
CA MET A 395 9.49 5.22 10.06
C MET A 395 9.74 6.24 8.95
N SER A 396 10.00 5.76 7.74
CA SER A 396 10.28 6.61 6.58
C SER A 396 9.05 7.40 6.11
N GLU A 397 7.86 6.81 6.18
CA GLU A 397 6.64 7.47 5.71
C GLU A 397 6.04 8.44 6.73
N LEU A 398 6.22 8.21 8.03
CA LEU A 398 5.61 8.99 9.12
C LEU A 398 6.59 9.95 9.80
N GLY A 399 7.84 9.54 10.05
CA GLY A 399 8.77 10.27 10.93
C GLY A 399 8.39 10.21 12.42
N HIS A 400 9.11 10.94 13.27
CA HIS A 400 8.89 10.98 14.72
C HIS A 400 7.60 11.69 15.19
N ASP A 401 7.19 12.75 14.49
CA ASP A 401 6.25 13.77 14.96
C ASP A 401 4.83 13.59 14.41
N PHE A 402 4.57 12.50 13.69
CA PHE A 402 3.32 12.33 12.95
C PHE A 402 2.06 12.40 13.84
N THR A 403 2.16 12.02 15.11
CA THR A 403 1.03 12.07 16.06
C THR A 403 0.51 13.48 16.30
N ARG A 404 1.37 14.51 16.20
CA ARG A 404 0.96 15.92 16.31
C ARG A 404 0.17 16.41 15.09
N LYS A 405 0.39 15.78 13.93
CA LYS A 405 -0.25 16.14 12.65
C LYS A 405 -1.64 15.54 12.47
N PHE A 406 -2.03 14.60 13.33
CA PHE A 406 -3.35 13.96 13.29
C PHE A 406 -4.12 14.20 14.60
N PRO A 407 -5.25 14.93 14.57
CA PRO A 407 -6.07 15.15 15.75
C PRO A 407 -6.62 13.88 16.42
N SER A 408 -6.74 12.76 15.70
CA SER A 408 -7.20 11.50 16.27
C SER A 408 -6.74 10.27 15.48
N SER A 409 -6.73 9.11 16.14
CA SER A 409 -6.46 7.80 15.52
C SER A 409 -7.41 7.49 14.37
N LYS A 410 -8.67 7.95 14.44
CA LYS A 410 -9.67 7.77 13.38
C LYS A 410 -9.31 8.54 12.12
N GLN A 411 -8.85 9.78 12.27
CA GLN A 411 -8.39 10.59 11.13
C GLN A 411 -7.11 10.02 10.53
N PHE A 412 -6.19 9.50 11.36
CA PHE A 412 -5.02 8.75 10.90
C PHE A 412 -5.42 7.51 10.07
N CYS A 413 -6.37 6.71 10.54
CA CYS A 413 -6.87 5.54 9.80
C CYS A 413 -7.58 5.91 8.49
N CYS A 414 -8.31 7.03 8.47
CA CYS A 414 -8.91 7.58 7.26
C CYS A 414 -7.84 8.00 6.24
N TRP A 415 -6.79 8.71 6.71
CA TRP A 415 -5.65 9.09 5.87
C TRP A 415 -4.91 7.87 5.32
N CYS A 416 -4.71 6.82 6.13
CA CYS A 416 -4.15 5.54 5.72
C CYS A 416 -5.01 4.78 4.69
N ASN A 417 -6.23 5.23 4.38
CA ASN A 417 -7.16 4.57 3.48
C ASN A 417 -7.51 3.13 3.92
N ILE A 418 -7.68 2.93 5.23
CA ILE A 418 -8.09 1.66 5.86
C ILE A 418 -9.42 1.81 6.63
N ALA A 419 -10.12 2.92 6.43
CA ALA A 419 -11.46 3.17 6.93
C ALA A 419 -12.46 3.30 5.75
N PRO A 420 -13.67 2.72 5.84
CA PRO A 420 -14.69 2.87 4.82
C PRO A 420 -15.23 4.31 4.78
N ASN A 421 -15.47 4.84 3.58
CA ASN A 421 -16.15 6.12 3.42
C ASN A 421 -17.66 5.91 3.49
N THR A 422 -18.24 6.18 4.66
CA THR A 422 -19.67 5.98 4.93
C THR A 422 -20.46 7.21 4.53
N LYS A 423 -21.14 7.14 3.37
CA LYS A 423 -22.05 8.18 2.89
C LYS A 423 -23.45 7.93 3.46
N ILE A 424 -24.01 8.93 4.14
CA ILE A 424 -25.35 8.90 4.73
C ILE A 424 -26.15 10.05 4.14
N SER A 425 -27.34 9.77 3.62
CA SER A 425 -28.31 10.79 3.18
C SER A 425 -29.70 10.41 3.68
N GLY A 426 -30.49 11.39 4.14
CA GLY A 426 -31.82 11.16 4.71
C GLY A 426 -31.82 10.12 5.84
N GLY A 427 -30.74 10.04 6.63
CA GLY A 427 -30.57 9.04 7.69
C GLY A 427 -30.26 7.61 7.22
N LYS A 428 -30.22 7.35 5.91
CA LYS A 428 -29.89 6.03 5.33
C LYS A 428 -28.46 5.99 4.81
N ARG A 429 -27.77 4.87 5.05
CA ARG A 429 -26.43 4.62 4.52
C ARG A 429 -26.50 4.28 3.03
N ILE A 430 -26.01 5.16 2.17
CA ILE A 430 -25.95 4.98 0.71
C ILE A 430 -24.78 4.08 0.32
N SER A 431 -23.59 4.32 0.90
CA SER A 431 -22.39 3.57 0.56
C SER A 431 -21.42 3.52 1.73
N SER A 432 -20.59 2.47 1.81
CA SER A 432 -19.54 2.32 2.83
C SER A 432 -18.28 1.69 2.26
N HIS A 433 -17.92 2.08 1.03
CA HIS A 433 -16.75 1.52 0.34
C HIS A 433 -15.47 2.23 0.78
N VAL A 434 -14.37 1.49 0.84
CA VAL A 434 -13.03 2.07 1.00
C VAL A 434 -12.67 2.80 -0.30
N PRO A 435 -12.23 4.06 -0.24
CA PRO A 435 -11.82 4.81 -1.44
C PRO A 435 -10.74 4.08 -2.25
N HIS A 436 -10.78 4.22 -3.58
CA HIS A 436 -9.72 3.72 -4.45
C HIS A 436 -8.55 4.71 -4.49
N ARG A 437 -7.76 4.74 -3.41
CA ARG A 437 -6.57 5.59 -3.26
C ARG A 437 -5.37 4.76 -2.79
N ARG A 438 -4.18 5.06 -3.31
CA ARG A 438 -2.95 4.40 -2.87
C ARG A 438 -2.33 5.21 -1.73
N ASN A 439 -2.16 4.57 -0.58
CA ASN A 439 -1.38 5.10 0.55
C ASN A 439 -0.41 3.99 0.99
N ASN A 440 0.88 4.29 1.05
CA ASN A 440 1.93 3.33 1.40
C ASN A 440 1.82 2.84 2.85
N VAL A 441 1.56 3.73 3.80
CA VAL A 441 1.32 3.38 5.22
C VAL A 441 0.11 2.44 5.33
N GLY A 442 -0.96 2.76 4.60
CA GLY A 442 -2.13 1.88 4.49
C GLY A 442 -1.82 0.51 3.89
N LEU A 443 -0.93 0.43 2.90
CA LEU A 443 -0.46 -0.84 2.32
C LEU A 443 0.37 -1.64 3.34
N ILE A 444 1.23 -0.97 4.11
CA ILE A 444 2.03 -1.58 5.16
C ILE A 444 1.12 -2.19 6.23
N PHE A 445 0.13 -1.47 6.75
CA PHE A 445 -0.82 -2.02 7.73
C PHE A 445 -1.65 -3.20 7.18
N ARG A 446 -2.01 -3.15 5.89
CA ARG A 446 -2.68 -4.29 5.22
C ARG A 446 -1.78 -5.52 5.08
N SER A 447 -0.49 -5.31 4.84
CA SER A 447 0.51 -6.39 4.82
C SER A 447 0.66 -7.00 6.22
N ILE A 448 0.79 -6.17 7.25
CA ILE A 448 0.83 -6.60 8.66
C ILE A 448 -0.42 -7.44 8.99
N ALA A 449 -1.60 -6.92 8.68
CA ALA A 449 -2.87 -7.62 8.89
C ALA A 449 -2.94 -8.98 8.16
N SER A 450 -2.40 -9.08 6.95
CA SER A 450 -2.38 -10.32 6.18
C SER A 450 -1.47 -11.37 6.82
N SER A 451 -0.32 -10.95 7.37
CA SER A 451 0.60 -11.85 8.11
C SER A 451 -0.04 -12.47 9.36
N LEU A 452 -1.05 -11.80 9.93
CA LEU A 452 -1.75 -12.22 11.14
C LEU A 452 -2.83 -13.29 10.91
N ALA A 453 -3.12 -13.64 9.65
CA ALA A 453 -4.21 -14.56 9.32
C ALA A 453 -4.15 -15.90 10.08
N ASN A 454 -2.94 -16.45 10.22
CA ASN A 454 -2.69 -17.73 10.88
C ASN A 454 -2.05 -17.57 12.27
N ALA A 455 -1.89 -16.34 12.76
CA ALA A 455 -1.25 -16.09 14.05
C ALA A 455 -2.16 -16.52 15.21
N LYS A 456 -1.60 -17.26 16.17
CA LYS A 456 -2.28 -17.69 17.41
C LYS A 456 -2.17 -16.59 18.49
N ASN A 457 -2.85 -15.46 18.26
CA ASN A 457 -2.91 -14.32 19.18
C ASN A 457 -4.25 -13.57 19.03
N GLN A 458 -4.53 -12.59 19.89
CA GLN A 458 -5.80 -11.84 19.90
C GLN A 458 -6.10 -11.15 18.56
N LEU A 459 -5.09 -10.61 17.88
CA LEU A 459 -5.26 -9.97 16.58
C LEU A 459 -5.56 -10.98 15.46
N GLY A 460 -4.91 -12.14 15.46
CA GLY A 460 -5.22 -13.24 14.54
C GLY A 460 -6.63 -13.82 14.77
N ASN A 461 -7.05 -13.93 16.03
CA ASN A 461 -8.43 -14.31 16.38
C ASN A 461 -9.45 -13.29 15.87
N PHE A 462 -9.14 -12.00 15.99
CA PHE A 462 -9.96 -10.94 15.41
C PHE A 462 -10.04 -11.07 13.88
N TYR A 463 -8.91 -11.24 13.19
CA TYR A 463 -8.87 -11.44 11.74
C TYR A 463 -9.74 -12.62 11.30
N ARG A 464 -9.56 -13.80 11.90
CA ARG A 464 -10.31 -15.02 11.54
C ARG A 464 -11.81 -14.86 11.73
N ARG A 465 -12.24 -14.16 12.79
CA ARG A 465 -13.65 -13.88 13.08
C ARG A 465 -14.29 -12.93 12.06
N ILE A 466 -13.56 -11.92 11.61
CA ILE A 466 -14.06 -11.04 10.56
C ILE A 466 -14.08 -11.78 9.22
N ARG A 467 -13.04 -12.58 8.94
CA ARG A 467 -12.95 -13.39 7.70
C ARG A 467 -14.13 -14.34 7.55
N SER A 468 -14.54 -15.03 8.63
CA SER A 468 -15.67 -15.96 8.58
C SER A 468 -17.03 -15.28 8.37
N ARG A 469 -17.15 -13.98 8.69
CA ARG A 469 -18.41 -13.22 8.57
C ARG A 469 -18.52 -12.40 7.29
N ALA A 470 -17.41 -11.79 6.86
CA ALA A 470 -17.39 -10.75 5.83
C ALA A 470 -16.35 -11.00 4.72
N GLY A 471 -15.64 -12.12 4.75
CA GLY A 471 -14.63 -12.49 3.77
C GLY A 471 -13.24 -11.90 4.01
N GLY A 472 -12.26 -12.36 3.23
CA GLY A 472 -10.84 -12.05 3.43
C GLY A 472 -10.49 -10.57 3.27
N LYS A 473 -11.02 -9.90 2.23
CA LYS A 473 -10.74 -8.48 1.98
C LYS A 473 -11.19 -7.58 3.14
N ALA A 474 -12.39 -7.83 3.67
CA ALA A 474 -12.91 -7.10 4.82
C ALA A 474 -12.09 -7.38 6.09
N ALA A 475 -11.65 -8.63 6.29
CA ALA A 475 -10.81 -9.00 7.42
C ALA A 475 -9.45 -8.28 7.42
N VAL A 476 -8.80 -8.18 6.25
CA VAL A 476 -7.55 -7.44 6.09
C VAL A 476 -7.74 -5.97 6.46
N ILE A 477 -8.76 -5.30 5.92
CA ILE A 477 -9.02 -3.87 6.21
C ILE A 477 -9.35 -3.64 7.68
N ALA A 478 -10.26 -4.42 8.26
CA ALA A 478 -10.66 -4.26 9.66
C ALA A 478 -9.49 -4.52 10.62
N THR A 479 -8.66 -5.52 10.33
CA THR A 479 -7.48 -5.84 11.16
C THR A 479 -6.40 -4.77 10.98
N ALA A 480 -6.18 -4.27 9.76
CA ALA A 480 -5.26 -3.17 9.49
C ALA A 480 -5.67 -1.90 10.24
N HIS A 481 -6.96 -1.55 10.22
CA HIS A 481 -7.50 -0.42 10.99
C HIS A 481 -7.20 -0.57 12.48
N LYS A 482 -7.46 -1.76 13.03
CA LYS A 482 -7.22 -2.05 14.45
C LYS A 482 -5.74 -1.95 14.82
N VAL A 483 -4.85 -2.48 13.97
CA VAL A 483 -3.40 -2.39 14.17
C VAL A 483 -2.93 -0.93 14.09
N ALA A 484 -3.45 -0.15 13.14
CA ALA A 484 -3.12 1.26 12.99
C ALA A 484 -3.59 2.11 14.18
N GLU A 485 -4.76 1.83 14.75
CA GLU A 485 -5.23 2.47 15.98
C GLU A 485 -4.34 2.16 17.18
N ILE A 486 -3.93 0.90 17.33
CA ILE A 486 -3.01 0.47 18.40
C ILE A 486 -1.66 1.16 18.23
N PHE A 487 -1.10 1.14 17.01
CA PHE A 487 0.15 1.82 16.68
C PHE A 487 0.09 3.32 17.01
N PHE A 488 -0.98 3.99 16.58
CA PHE A 488 -1.18 5.41 16.87
C PHE A 488 -1.27 5.68 18.38
N ALA A 489 -2.06 4.88 19.11
CA ALA A 489 -2.23 5.03 20.55
C ALA A 489 -0.94 4.77 21.33
N MET A 490 -0.13 3.79 20.92
CA MET A 490 1.16 3.50 21.53
C MET A 490 2.11 4.69 21.39
N VAL A 491 2.25 5.26 20.19
CA VAL A 491 3.14 6.41 19.96
C VAL A 491 2.60 7.69 20.60
N ALA A 492 1.29 7.95 20.50
CA ALA A 492 0.69 9.18 21.03
C ALA A 492 0.68 9.22 22.56
N ASN A 493 0.37 8.09 23.22
CA ASN A 493 0.25 8.02 24.68
C ASN A 493 1.53 7.51 25.36
N GLN A 494 2.56 7.17 24.60
CA GLN A 494 3.81 6.57 25.10
C GLN A 494 3.56 5.32 25.96
N THR A 495 2.63 4.46 25.50
CA THR A 495 2.23 3.22 26.19
C THR A 495 2.72 1.98 25.46
N THR A 496 3.05 0.93 26.21
CA THR A 496 3.42 -0.38 25.65
C THR A 496 2.20 -1.16 25.15
N TYR A 497 2.45 -2.17 24.31
CA TYR A 497 1.39 -3.01 23.76
C TYR A 497 0.83 -3.93 24.85
N ASN A 498 -0.48 -3.85 25.08
CA ASN A 498 -1.19 -4.78 25.96
C ASN A 498 -2.13 -5.70 25.14
N PRO A 499 -1.82 -7.01 25.02
CA PRO A 499 -2.64 -7.98 24.30
C PRO A 499 -4.09 -8.09 24.82
N GLU A 500 -4.31 -7.94 26.13
CA GLU A 500 -5.61 -8.10 26.79
C GLU A 500 -6.60 -7.01 26.42
N LYS A 501 -6.09 -5.77 26.24
CA LYS A 501 -6.92 -4.62 25.83
C LYS A 501 -7.34 -4.69 24.35
N VAL A 502 -6.69 -5.55 23.56
CA VAL A 502 -6.84 -5.58 22.11
C VAL A 502 -7.89 -6.57 21.64
N GLY A 503 -8.15 -7.65 22.36
CA GLY A 503 -9.18 -8.60 21.93
C GLY A 503 -9.45 -9.72 22.89
N ILE A 504 -10.49 -10.49 22.57
CA ILE A 504 -10.88 -11.66 23.35
C ILE A 504 -9.93 -12.81 22.99
N ASP A 505 -9.40 -13.46 24.02
CA ASP A 505 -8.55 -14.66 23.89
C ASP A 505 -9.32 -15.83 23.24
N GLU A 506 -8.58 -16.73 22.59
CA GLU A 506 -9.12 -17.90 21.90
C GLU A 506 -9.86 -18.82 22.88
N LYS A 507 -9.30 -19.05 24.07
CA LYS A 507 -9.93 -19.87 25.13
C LYS A 507 -11.30 -19.33 25.51
N VAL A 508 -11.38 -18.04 25.81
CA VAL A 508 -12.64 -17.35 26.16
C VAL A 508 -13.65 -17.41 25.00
N LEU A 509 -13.20 -17.38 23.74
CA LEU A 509 -14.08 -17.53 22.59
C LEU A 509 -14.59 -18.97 22.42
N LEU A 510 -13.72 -19.95 22.65
CA LEU A 510 -14.07 -21.38 22.61
C LEU A 510 -15.07 -21.70 23.71
N GLU A 511 -14.83 -21.28 24.94
CA GLU A 511 -15.77 -21.41 26.06
C GLU A 511 -17.13 -20.81 25.74
N LYS A 512 -17.17 -19.60 25.15
CA LYS A 512 -18.43 -18.97 24.71
C LYS A 512 -19.13 -19.76 23.60
N ARG A 513 -18.40 -20.38 22.67
CA ARG A 513 -18.97 -21.24 21.62
C ARG A 513 -19.50 -22.54 22.20
N ILE A 514 -18.73 -23.19 23.07
CA ILE A 514 -19.12 -24.40 23.77
C ILE A 514 -20.40 -24.14 24.58
N ALA A 515 -20.44 -23.06 25.37
CA ALA A 515 -21.62 -22.68 26.14
C ALA A 515 -22.83 -22.36 25.25
N ARG A 516 -22.62 -21.79 24.05
CA ARG A 516 -23.69 -21.56 23.08
C ARG A 516 -24.19 -22.87 22.48
N TYR A 517 -23.30 -23.76 22.04
CA TYR A 517 -23.68 -25.05 21.46
C TYR A 517 -24.33 -25.97 22.48
N LYS A 518 -23.89 -25.92 23.74
CA LYS A 518 -24.58 -26.59 24.86
C LYS A 518 -26.04 -26.13 24.94
N ARG A 519 -26.28 -24.82 25.05
CA ARG A 519 -27.66 -24.28 25.11
C ARG A 519 -28.48 -24.61 23.88
N GLU A 520 -27.85 -24.60 22.70
CA GLU A 520 -28.51 -24.96 21.45
C GLU A 520 -28.90 -26.43 21.46
N LEU A 521 -27.99 -27.35 21.82
CA LEU A 521 -28.28 -28.77 21.95
C LEU A 521 -29.34 -29.06 23.02
N GLU A 522 -29.27 -28.44 24.20
CA GLU A 522 -30.28 -28.59 25.27
C GLU A 522 -31.68 -28.15 24.78
N ARG A 523 -31.76 -27.08 23.99
CA ARG A 523 -33.03 -26.64 23.38
C ARG A 523 -33.59 -27.66 22.39
N ILE A 524 -32.71 -28.39 21.72
CA ILE A 524 -33.05 -29.34 20.66
C ILE A 524 -33.48 -30.69 21.24
N THR A 525 -32.73 -31.18 22.23
CA THR A 525 -32.93 -32.50 22.81
C THR A 525 -33.89 -32.48 24.01
N GLY A 526 -34.10 -31.32 24.64
CA GLY A 526 -34.86 -31.21 25.89
C GLY A 526 -34.15 -31.82 27.10
N MET A 527 -32.89 -32.26 26.92
CA MET A 527 -32.08 -32.87 27.98
C MET A 527 -31.03 -31.87 28.47
N HIS A 528 -30.77 -31.86 29.78
CA HIS A 528 -29.65 -31.11 30.34
C HIS A 528 -28.33 -31.78 29.97
N ILE A 529 -27.39 -31.04 29.38
CA ILE A 529 -26.13 -31.60 28.87
C ILE A 529 -24.97 -31.14 29.75
N GLU A 530 -24.34 -32.05 30.48
CA GLU A 530 -23.11 -31.75 31.19
C GLU A 530 -21.89 -31.98 30.29
N ILE A 531 -21.00 -30.98 30.24
CA ILE A 531 -19.74 -31.10 29.52
C ILE A 531 -18.73 -31.61 30.53
N GLY A 532 -18.40 -32.90 30.45
CA GLY A 532 -17.34 -33.47 31.26
C GLY A 532 -16.02 -32.75 31.01
N ASN A 533 -15.27 -32.48 32.09
CA ASN A 533 -13.90 -32.01 32.01
C ASN A 533 -13.04 -33.10 31.36
N ALA A 534 -12.97 -33.11 30.04
CA ALA A 534 -11.94 -33.89 29.35
C ALA A 534 -10.61 -33.21 29.65
N CYS A 535 -9.81 -33.81 30.54
CA CYS A 535 -8.39 -33.52 30.63
C CYS A 535 -7.81 -33.67 29.22
N VAL A 536 -7.35 -32.55 28.65
CA VAL A 536 -6.61 -32.55 27.40
C VAL A 536 -5.21 -33.08 27.71
N PRO A 537 -4.73 -34.18 27.09
CA PRO A 537 -3.34 -34.61 27.24
C PRO A 537 -2.36 -33.58 26.65
#